data_AF-A0A328C915-F1
#
_entry.id   AF-A0A328C915-F1
#
_cell.length_a   1.000
_cell.length_b   1.000
_cell.length_c   1.000
_cell.angle_alpha   90.00
_cell.angle_beta   90.00
_cell.angle_gamma   90.00
#
_symmetry.space_group_name_H-M   'P 1'
#
loop_
_entity.id
_entity.type
_entity.pdbx_description
1 polymer ?
#
loop_
_entity_poly.entity_id
_entity_poly.type
_entity_poly.pdbx_seq_one_letter_code
_entity_poly.pdbx_strand_id
1 'polypeptide(L)'
;MRPLRLASLLALATLLTFSAGCLPVAWVTPPMQMEIGVGASAGLPERDARISMPLALTANPLQMIHGQGARRFDAGVGYSAHVLFADPLAAHGPHLDLSYIPLVRTEGGGTFGGRRALRLIVSARPAYRFAGEGVGRGPSLGLRLTLESASFTDAVSSECEARSDGSFFCGSSLSYGEDAYGLFVEATRGLTQPGYSAISIGLSFRIPASAGAGVIGQF
;
A
#
# COMPACT_ATOMS: atom_id res chain seq x y z
N MET A 1 34.91 7.49 15.67
CA MET A 1 34.79 8.92 15.28
C MET A 1 33.78 9.59 16.21
N ARG A 2 34.08 10.75 16.78
CA ARG A 2 33.23 11.40 17.79
C ARG A 2 31.92 11.89 17.14
N PRO A 3 30.74 11.66 17.74
CA PRO A 3 29.43 12.02 17.17
C PRO A 3 29.31 13.51 16.83
N LEU A 4 30.00 14.37 17.58
CA LEU A 4 30.11 15.81 17.31
C LEU A 4 30.70 16.16 15.94
N ARG A 5 31.66 15.39 15.43
CA ARG A 5 32.27 15.65 14.11
C ARG A 5 31.34 15.25 12.95
N LEU A 6 30.52 14.21 13.16
CA LEU A 6 29.54 13.76 12.18
C LEU A 6 28.42 14.80 12.02
N ALA A 7 27.92 15.32 13.14
CA ALA A 7 26.88 16.35 13.16
C ALA A 7 27.33 17.65 12.48
N SER A 8 28.56 18.12 12.74
CA SER A 8 29.10 19.32 12.10
C SER A 8 29.33 19.15 10.59
N LEU A 9 29.75 17.96 10.15
CA LEU A 9 29.90 17.66 8.72
C LEU A 9 28.55 17.58 8.00
N LEU A 10 27.55 16.95 8.64
CA LEU A 10 26.17 16.93 8.15
C LEU A 10 25.61 18.34 8.03
N ALA A 11 25.76 19.17 9.06
CA ALA A 11 25.28 20.56 9.06
C ALA A 11 25.90 21.39 7.94
N LEU A 12 27.22 21.28 7.74
CA LEU A 12 27.93 21.98 6.67
C LEU A 12 27.50 21.50 5.28
N ALA A 13 27.34 20.19 5.09
CA ALA A 13 26.85 19.61 3.84
C ALA A 13 25.43 20.08 3.52
N THR A 14 24.53 20.11 4.50
CA THR A 14 23.18 20.66 4.32
C THR A 14 23.22 22.13 3.94
N LEU A 15 24.04 22.95 4.60
CA LEU A 15 24.15 24.38 4.30
C LEU A 15 24.62 24.63 2.85
N LEU A 16 25.60 23.85 2.40
CA LEU A 16 26.13 23.93 1.04
C LEU A 16 25.09 23.49 0.00
N THR A 17 24.32 22.43 0.25
CA THR A 17 23.23 22.01 -0.66
C THR A 17 22.15 23.08 -0.77
N PHE A 18 21.73 23.69 0.35
CA PHE A 18 20.73 24.77 0.33
C PHE A 18 21.23 26.00 -0.44
N SER A 19 22.51 26.33 -0.34
CA SER A 19 23.09 27.47 -1.08
C SER A 19 23.17 27.24 -2.60
N ALA A 20 23.16 25.98 -3.04
CA ALA A 20 23.19 25.58 -4.45
C ALA A 20 21.78 25.35 -5.05
N GLY A 21 20.71 25.75 -4.35
CA GLY A 21 19.33 25.48 -4.78
C GLY A 21 18.93 24.01 -4.73
N CYS A 22 19.71 23.17 -4.04
CA CYS A 22 19.46 21.75 -3.87
C CYS A 22 18.75 21.49 -2.54
N LEU A 23 17.55 20.94 -2.59
CA LEU A 23 16.78 20.47 -1.43
C LEU A 23 17.15 19.01 -1.14
N PRO A 24 17.76 18.68 0.02
CA PRO A 24 17.96 17.30 0.41
C PRO A 24 16.61 16.65 0.72
N VAL A 25 16.39 15.45 0.18
CA VAL A 25 15.19 14.66 0.41
C VAL A 25 15.60 13.27 0.88
N ALA A 26 15.04 12.84 2.00
CA ALA A 26 15.18 11.49 2.51
C ALA A 26 13.78 10.91 2.75
N TRP A 27 13.63 9.62 2.53
CA TRP A 27 12.36 8.93 2.75
C TRP A 27 12.60 7.54 3.31
N VAL A 28 11.61 7.06 4.05
CA VAL A 28 11.49 5.67 4.48
C VAL A 28 10.03 5.30 4.34
N THR A 29 9.73 4.27 3.57
CA THR A 29 8.39 3.71 3.43
C THR A 29 8.40 2.27 3.97
N PRO A 30 7.48 1.92 4.87
CA PRO A 30 7.32 0.52 5.26
C PRO A 30 6.85 -0.31 4.05
N PRO A 31 6.88 -1.66 4.15
CA PRO A 31 6.21 -2.49 3.17
C PRO A 31 4.70 -2.22 3.23
N MET A 32 4.10 -1.94 2.07
CA MET A 32 2.70 -1.53 1.98
C MET A 32 1.95 -2.37 0.96
N GLN A 33 0.67 -2.60 1.22
CA GLN A 33 -0.29 -3.12 0.26
C GLN A 33 -1.29 -2.01 -0.07
N MET A 34 -1.31 -1.61 -1.34
CA MET A 34 -2.24 -0.63 -1.90
C MET A 34 -3.31 -1.36 -2.70
N GLU A 35 -4.55 -0.92 -2.53
CA GLU A 35 -5.69 -1.57 -3.14
C GLU A 35 -6.66 -0.54 -3.67
N ILE A 36 -7.13 -0.78 -4.88
CA ILE A 36 -8.03 0.11 -5.60
C ILE A 36 -9.03 -0.76 -6.36
N GLY A 37 -10.31 -0.43 -6.25
CA GLY A 37 -11.34 -1.22 -6.90
C GLY A 37 -12.60 -0.44 -7.19
N VAL A 38 -13.58 -1.15 -7.70
CA VAL A 38 -14.93 -0.67 -7.96
C VAL A 38 -15.90 -1.70 -7.39
N GLY A 39 -16.98 -1.23 -6.79
CA GLY A 39 -17.96 -2.09 -6.18
C GLY A 39 -19.34 -1.46 -6.10
N ALA A 40 -20.32 -2.28 -5.76
CA ALA A 40 -21.65 -1.82 -5.42
C ALA A 40 -21.81 -1.87 -3.89
N SER A 41 -22.50 -0.89 -3.34
CA SER A 41 -22.86 -0.84 -1.93
C SER A 41 -24.34 -0.53 -1.76
N ALA A 42 -24.94 -1.09 -0.72
CA ALA A 42 -26.32 -0.83 -0.33
C ALA A 42 -26.34 -0.50 1.17
N GLY A 43 -27.02 0.61 1.51
CA GLY A 43 -27.32 1.01 2.88
C GLY A 43 -28.80 0.80 3.19
N LEU A 44 -29.14 0.56 4.46
CA LEU A 44 -30.52 0.54 4.94
C LEU A 44 -30.98 1.93 5.42
N PRO A 45 -32.19 2.41 5.08
CA PRO A 45 -33.22 1.73 4.32
C PRO A 45 -32.92 1.61 2.81
N GLU A 46 -33.26 0.42 2.31
CA GLU A 46 -32.77 -0.32 1.15
C GLU A 46 -33.12 0.27 -0.24
N ARG A 47 -33.02 1.58 -0.46
CA ARG A 47 -33.56 2.19 -1.70
C ARG A 47 -32.56 2.47 -2.82
N ASP A 48 -31.27 2.63 -2.55
CA ASP A 48 -30.31 2.98 -3.61
C ASP A 48 -29.03 2.14 -3.54
N ALA A 49 -28.84 1.27 -4.53
CA ALA A 49 -27.54 0.67 -4.81
C ALA A 49 -26.60 1.78 -5.32
N ARG A 50 -25.45 1.95 -4.68
CA ARG A 50 -24.48 2.99 -4.99
C ARG A 50 -23.20 2.38 -5.52
N ILE A 51 -22.66 2.96 -6.59
CA ILE A 51 -21.32 2.62 -7.05
C ILE A 51 -20.32 3.24 -6.07
N SER A 52 -19.39 2.41 -5.63
CA SER A 52 -18.33 2.76 -4.68
C SER A 52 -16.96 2.41 -5.24
N MET A 53 -15.97 3.18 -4.88
CA MET A 53 -14.57 2.97 -5.22
C MET A 53 -13.79 2.74 -3.92
N PRO A 54 -13.60 1.48 -3.49
CA PRO A 54 -12.74 1.19 -2.35
C PRO A 54 -11.29 1.52 -2.68
N LEU A 55 -10.67 2.24 -1.77
CA LEU A 55 -9.25 2.55 -1.71
C LEU A 55 -8.73 2.09 -0.36
N ALA A 56 -7.64 1.35 -0.31
CA ALA A 56 -7.03 0.95 0.94
C ALA A 56 -5.50 0.95 0.86
N LEU A 57 -4.88 1.31 1.98
CA LEU A 57 -3.45 1.21 2.20
C LEU A 57 -3.22 0.44 3.51
N THR A 58 -2.40 -0.61 3.46
CA THR A 58 -2.14 -1.49 4.60
C THR A 58 -0.63 -1.67 4.77
N ALA A 59 -0.09 -1.42 5.95
CA ALA A 59 1.28 -1.79 6.26
C ALA A 59 1.32 -3.26 6.71
N ASN A 60 2.16 -4.07 6.06
CA ASN A 60 2.28 -5.51 6.30
C ASN A 60 3.74 -5.87 6.59
N PRO A 61 4.20 -5.83 7.85
CA PRO A 61 5.61 -5.99 8.17
C PRO A 61 6.18 -7.37 7.79
N LEU A 62 5.32 -8.40 7.73
CA LEU A 62 5.73 -9.75 7.35
C LEU A 62 6.16 -9.86 5.87
N GLN A 63 5.87 -8.86 5.04
CA GLN A 63 6.36 -8.76 3.66
C GLN A 63 7.90 -8.60 3.57
N MET A 64 8.58 -8.23 4.66
CA MET A 64 10.04 -8.11 4.67
C MET A 64 10.77 -9.42 4.93
N ILE A 65 10.08 -10.52 5.24
CA ILE A 65 10.77 -11.77 5.60
C ILE A 65 11.13 -12.55 4.33
N HIS A 66 12.42 -12.59 3.99
CA HIS A 66 12.97 -13.29 2.83
C HIS A 66 12.79 -14.83 2.92
N GLY A 67 12.55 -15.50 1.80
CA GLY A 67 12.43 -16.98 1.71
C GLY A 67 11.02 -17.54 1.94
N GLN A 68 10.00 -16.69 2.02
CA GLN A 68 8.62 -17.07 2.37
C GLN A 68 7.72 -17.45 1.18
N GLY A 69 8.19 -18.36 0.32
CA GLY A 69 7.26 -19.21 -0.44
C GLY A 69 6.33 -20.04 0.47
N ALA A 70 6.61 -20.08 1.78
CA ALA A 70 5.95 -20.94 2.77
C ALA A 70 5.13 -20.20 3.85
N ARG A 71 5.05 -18.86 3.90
CA ARG A 71 4.18 -18.22 4.91
C ARG A 71 2.73 -18.50 4.55
N ARG A 72 1.98 -18.94 5.55
CA ARG A 72 0.55 -19.21 5.41
C ARG A 72 -0.31 -18.11 5.97
N PHE A 73 0.26 -17.15 6.70
CA PHE A 73 -0.51 -16.10 7.38
C PHE A 73 0.16 -14.75 7.20
N ASP A 74 -0.63 -13.71 7.00
CA ASP A 74 -0.18 -12.32 6.97
C ASP A 74 -1.09 -11.48 7.88
N ALA A 75 -0.54 -10.40 8.44
CA ALA A 75 -1.26 -9.51 9.32
C ALA A 75 -0.83 -8.06 9.06
N GLY A 76 -1.83 -7.20 8.92
CA GLY A 76 -1.65 -5.82 8.55
C GLY A 76 -2.50 -4.86 9.34
N VAL A 77 -2.03 -3.62 9.40
CA VAL A 77 -2.79 -2.48 9.90
C VAL A 77 -2.89 -1.47 8.78
N GLY A 78 -4.08 -0.93 8.56
CA GLY A 78 -4.29 -0.06 7.42
C GLY A 78 -5.42 0.93 7.62
N TYR A 79 -5.65 1.69 6.56
CA TYR A 79 -6.74 2.62 6.44
C TYR A 79 -7.42 2.42 5.10
N SER A 80 -8.74 2.45 5.10
CA SER A 80 -9.56 2.31 3.89
C SER A 80 -10.53 3.48 3.76
N ALA A 81 -10.89 3.78 2.52
CA ALA A 81 -11.90 4.77 2.15
C ALA A 81 -12.76 4.18 1.01
N HIS A 82 -14.07 4.39 1.09
CA HIS A 82 -15.04 3.95 0.08
C HIS A 82 -15.69 5.19 -0.52
N VAL A 83 -15.14 5.67 -1.62
CA VAL A 83 -15.64 6.86 -2.29
C VAL A 83 -16.92 6.53 -3.05
N LEU A 84 -17.99 7.27 -2.80
CA LEU A 84 -19.25 7.14 -3.54
C LEU A 84 -19.27 8.15 -4.67
N PHE A 85 -19.67 7.74 -5.88
CA PHE A 85 -19.67 8.64 -7.04
C PHE A 85 -20.73 9.74 -6.97
N ALA A 86 -21.82 9.51 -6.24
CA ALA A 86 -22.95 10.44 -6.14
C ALA A 86 -22.91 11.36 -4.90
N ASP A 87 -22.18 10.96 -3.84
CA ASP A 87 -22.06 11.72 -2.59
C ASP A 87 -20.58 11.79 -2.16
N PRO A 88 -20.00 12.98 -1.97
CA PRO A 88 -18.56 13.12 -1.73
C PRO A 88 -18.10 12.61 -0.36
N LEU A 89 -19.02 12.33 0.60
CA LEU A 89 -18.62 11.79 1.90
C LEU A 89 -18.60 10.24 1.91
N ALA A 90 -17.43 9.74 1.54
CA ALA A 90 -16.99 8.37 1.57
C ALA A 90 -16.95 7.77 2.99
N ALA A 91 -17.36 6.51 3.17
CA ALA A 91 -17.11 5.81 4.43
C ALA A 91 -15.62 5.43 4.52
N HIS A 92 -14.95 5.76 5.61
CA HIS A 92 -13.50 5.55 5.75
C HIS A 92 -13.13 5.14 7.17
N GLY A 93 -11.93 4.61 7.37
CA GLY A 93 -11.42 4.35 8.71
C GLY A 93 -10.34 3.28 8.76
N PRO A 94 -9.82 3.03 9.98
CA PRO A 94 -8.79 2.04 10.18
C PRO A 94 -9.35 0.62 10.03
N HIS A 95 -8.49 -0.28 9.55
CA HIS A 95 -8.77 -1.70 9.47
C HIS A 95 -7.57 -2.53 9.90
N LEU A 96 -7.85 -3.77 10.30
CA LEU A 96 -6.85 -4.82 10.40
C LEU A 96 -7.04 -5.76 9.21
N ASP A 97 -5.96 -6.23 8.62
CA ASP A 97 -5.99 -7.24 7.57
C ASP A 97 -5.43 -8.54 8.13
N LEU A 98 -6.26 -9.59 8.20
CA LEU A 98 -5.85 -10.91 8.69
C LEU A 98 -5.98 -11.89 7.55
N SER A 99 -4.86 -12.34 7.02
CA SER A 99 -4.80 -13.07 5.75
C SER A 99 -4.26 -14.48 5.94
N TYR A 100 -4.83 -15.45 5.22
CA TYR A 100 -4.37 -16.82 5.07
C TYR A 100 -3.99 -17.07 3.60
N ILE A 101 -2.85 -17.71 3.35
CA ILE A 101 -2.29 -17.99 2.02
C ILE A 101 -2.37 -19.50 1.78
N PRO A 102 -3.53 -20.04 1.33
CA PRO A 102 -3.73 -21.47 1.12
C PRO A 102 -2.88 -22.07 -0.02
N LEU A 103 -2.56 -21.28 -1.05
CA LEU A 103 -1.89 -21.77 -2.25
C LEU A 103 -0.72 -20.87 -2.61
N VAL A 104 0.45 -21.50 -2.81
CA VAL A 104 1.61 -20.87 -3.42
C VAL A 104 2.09 -21.78 -4.55
N ARG A 105 1.96 -21.33 -5.79
CA ARG A 105 2.53 -22.02 -6.96
C ARG A 105 3.72 -21.20 -7.45
N THR A 106 4.92 -21.73 -7.29
CA THR A 106 6.12 -21.14 -7.91
C THR A 106 6.11 -21.47 -9.40
N GLU A 107 5.95 -20.46 -10.26
CA GLU A 107 6.15 -20.69 -11.69
C GLU A 107 7.65 -20.71 -11.99
N GLY A 108 8.11 -21.80 -12.59
CA GLY A 108 9.48 -21.92 -13.08
C GLY A 108 9.61 -21.25 -14.43
N GLY A 109 10.55 -20.30 -14.55
CA GLY A 109 11.16 -19.88 -15.82
C GLY A 109 10.22 -19.30 -16.86
N GLY A 110 9.68 -18.10 -16.60
CA GLY A 110 9.09 -17.24 -17.64
C GLY A 110 10.11 -16.28 -18.26
N THR A 111 9.85 -15.83 -19.48
CA THR A 111 10.68 -15.03 -20.40
C THR A 111 11.18 -13.67 -19.87
N PHE A 112 10.83 -13.29 -18.63
CA PHE A 112 11.22 -12.05 -17.95
C PHE A 112 11.98 -12.29 -16.63
N GLY A 113 12.91 -13.26 -16.61
CA GLY A 113 14.10 -13.23 -15.76
C GLY A 113 13.96 -13.32 -14.23
N GLY A 114 12.76 -13.54 -13.67
CA GLY A 114 12.56 -13.69 -12.22
C GLY A 114 11.59 -14.82 -11.86
N ARG A 115 11.87 -15.56 -10.78
CA ARG A 115 10.96 -16.55 -10.20
C ARG A 115 9.83 -15.83 -9.45
N ARG A 116 8.72 -15.53 -10.13
CA ARG A 116 7.48 -15.07 -9.46
C ARG A 116 6.66 -16.28 -8.98
N ALA A 117 5.96 -16.11 -7.87
CA ALA A 117 5.04 -17.10 -7.33
C ALA A 117 3.61 -16.57 -7.41
N LEU A 118 2.69 -17.41 -7.90
CA LEU A 118 1.26 -17.16 -7.86
C LEU A 118 0.73 -17.55 -6.47
N ARG A 119 -0.03 -16.67 -5.83
CA ARG A 119 -0.61 -16.88 -4.51
C ARG A 119 -2.11 -16.64 -4.52
N LEU A 120 -2.84 -17.54 -3.87
CA LEU A 120 -4.23 -17.30 -3.48
C LEU A 120 -4.25 -16.92 -2.01
N ILE A 121 -4.95 -15.85 -1.67
CA ILE A 121 -5.02 -15.30 -0.32
C ILE A 121 -6.49 -15.11 0.06
N VAL A 122 -6.85 -15.55 1.25
CA VAL A 122 -8.16 -15.30 1.87
C VAL A 122 -7.95 -14.38 3.06
N SER A 123 -8.66 -13.26 3.11
CA SER A 123 -8.45 -12.24 4.16
C SER A 123 -9.76 -11.91 4.87
N ALA A 124 -9.68 -11.73 6.18
CA ALA A 124 -10.70 -11.12 7.00
C ALA A 124 -10.25 -9.71 7.39
N ARG A 125 -11.14 -8.73 7.21
CA ARG A 125 -10.84 -7.31 7.38
C ARG A 125 -11.83 -6.65 8.33
N PRO A 126 -11.65 -6.77 9.64
CA PRO A 126 -12.40 -5.95 10.58
C PRO A 126 -11.96 -4.48 10.45
N ALA A 127 -12.94 -3.59 10.33
CA ALA A 127 -12.70 -2.16 10.16
C ALA A 127 -13.71 -1.35 10.98
N TYR A 128 -13.28 -0.20 11.48
CA TYR A 128 -14.18 0.78 12.08
C TYR A 128 -14.42 1.91 11.08
N ARG A 129 -15.66 2.10 10.64
CA ARG A 129 -16.00 3.11 9.63
C ARG A 129 -16.58 4.37 10.26
N PHE A 130 -15.98 5.48 9.88
CA PHE A 130 -16.55 6.81 9.96
C PHE A 130 -17.25 7.09 8.63
N ALA A 131 -18.54 7.39 8.68
CA ALA A 131 -19.29 7.80 7.51
C ALA A 131 -20.17 9.01 7.83
N GLY A 132 -20.61 9.67 6.76
CA GLY A 132 -21.57 10.77 6.80
C GLY A 132 -22.96 10.31 7.23
N GLU A 133 -23.87 11.27 7.40
CA GLU A 133 -25.28 10.99 7.67
C GLU A 133 -25.86 9.99 6.65
N GLY A 134 -26.58 8.97 7.14
CA GLY A 134 -27.24 7.97 6.29
C GLY A 134 -26.41 6.74 5.87
N VAL A 135 -25.08 6.76 5.98
CA VAL A 135 -24.22 5.60 5.63
C VAL A 135 -23.86 4.75 6.87
N GLY A 136 -24.05 5.31 8.06
CA GLY A 136 -23.83 4.63 9.35
C GLY A 136 -22.38 4.66 9.79
N ARG A 137 -22.17 4.69 11.11
CA ARG A 137 -20.85 4.60 11.74
C ARG A 137 -20.75 3.29 12.51
N GLY A 138 -19.56 2.72 12.53
CA GLY A 138 -19.26 1.62 13.43
C GLY A 138 -18.48 0.47 12.80
N PRO A 139 -18.42 -0.66 13.53
CA PRO A 139 -17.64 -1.82 13.13
C PRO A 139 -18.22 -2.48 11.87
N SER A 140 -17.32 -3.04 11.09
CA SER A 140 -17.63 -3.78 9.87
C SER A 140 -16.63 -4.90 9.66
N LEU A 141 -17.03 -5.91 8.88
CA LEU A 141 -16.20 -7.06 8.54
C LEU A 141 -16.21 -7.26 7.03
N GLY A 142 -15.04 -7.18 6.41
CA GLY A 142 -14.79 -7.59 5.03
C GLY A 142 -14.26 -9.01 4.97
N LEU A 143 -14.72 -9.79 3.99
CA LEU A 143 -14.11 -11.05 3.57
C LEU A 143 -13.62 -10.89 2.15
N ARG A 144 -12.36 -11.26 1.92
CA ARG A 144 -11.68 -11.01 0.66
C ARG A 144 -10.97 -12.24 0.14
N LEU A 145 -10.99 -12.40 -1.18
CA LEU A 145 -10.17 -13.35 -1.92
C LEU A 145 -9.25 -12.56 -2.85
N THR A 146 -7.95 -12.83 -2.80
CA THR A 146 -6.93 -12.16 -3.64
C THR A 146 -6.10 -13.20 -4.37
N LEU A 147 -5.92 -13.01 -5.68
CA LEU A 147 -4.98 -13.76 -6.50
C LEU A 147 -3.85 -12.82 -6.91
N GLU A 148 -2.62 -13.08 -6.46
CA GLU A 148 -1.46 -12.20 -6.72
C GLU A 148 -0.28 -12.96 -7.34
N SER A 149 0.48 -12.25 -8.18
CA SER A 149 1.80 -12.64 -8.66
C SER A 149 2.85 -11.91 -7.83
N ALA A 150 3.53 -12.64 -6.95
CA ALA A 150 4.48 -12.11 -5.99
C ALA A 150 5.93 -12.46 -6.36
N SER A 151 6.83 -11.54 -6.05
CA SER A 151 8.28 -11.73 -6.10
C SER A 151 8.91 -11.09 -4.87
N PHE A 152 10.20 -11.32 -4.67
CA PHE A 152 10.94 -10.67 -3.60
C PHE A 152 11.97 -9.72 -4.20
N THR A 153 11.97 -8.48 -3.74
CA THR A 153 12.91 -7.45 -4.13
C THR A 153 13.95 -7.29 -3.05
N ASP A 154 15.22 -7.36 -3.44
CA ASP A 154 16.38 -6.97 -2.66
C ASP A 154 17.31 -6.22 -3.60
N ALA A 155 17.16 -4.89 -3.62
CA ALA A 155 17.81 -4.05 -4.62
C ALA A 155 18.33 -2.75 -3.99
N VAL A 156 19.53 -2.36 -4.40
CA VAL A 156 20.09 -1.04 -4.16
C VAL A 156 20.20 -0.35 -5.52
N SER A 157 19.69 0.88 -5.60
CA SER A 157 19.76 1.70 -6.81
C SER A 157 20.34 3.07 -6.49
N SER A 158 21.04 3.64 -7.47
CA SER A 158 21.51 5.02 -7.45
C SER A 158 21.21 5.62 -8.82
N GLU A 159 20.48 6.73 -8.84
CA GLU A 159 20.04 7.34 -10.09
C GLU A 159 20.14 8.86 -10.01
N CYS A 160 20.51 9.46 -11.14
CA CYS A 160 20.47 10.88 -11.38
C CYS A 160 19.59 11.12 -12.62
N GLU A 161 18.39 11.64 -12.41
CA GLU A 161 17.45 11.96 -13.48
C GLU A 161 17.34 13.48 -13.61
N ALA A 162 17.56 13.99 -14.83
CA ALA A 162 17.33 15.39 -15.17
C ALA A 162 16.12 15.49 -16.09
N ARG A 163 15.20 16.41 -15.78
CA ARG A 163 14.00 16.67 -16.57
C ARG A 163 14.21 17.85 -17.51
N SER A 164 13.36 17.92 -18.54
CA SER A 164 13.39 18.98 -19.56
C SER A 164 13.08 20.38 -19.03
N ASP A 165 12.48 20.48 -17.84
CA ASP A 165 12.17 21.74 -17.14
C ASP A 165 13.33 22.29 -16.30
N GLY A 166 14.51 21.67 -16.39
CA GLY A 166 15.71 22.05 -15.62
C GLY A 166 15.75 21.48 -14.21
N SER A 167 14.70 20.78 -13.78
CA SER A 167 14.70 20.07 -12.50
C SER A 167 15.53 18.79 -12.57
N PHE A 168 16.19 18.43 -11.48
CA PHE A 168 16.92 17.17 -11.37
C PHE A 168 16.73 16.52 -10.01
N PHE A 169 16.84 15.20 -9.99
CA PHE A 169 16.94 14.39 -8.78
C PHE A 169 18.18 13.52 -8.88
N CYS A 170 19.03 13.56 -7.85
CA CYS A 170 20.15 12.63 -7.69
C CYS A 170 20.03 11.96 -6.34
N GLY A 171 19.86 10.64 -6.31
CA GLY A 171 19.68 9.91 -5.06
C GLY A 171 20.09 8.47 -5.12
N SER A 172 20.10 7.85 -3.94
CA SER A 172 20.28 6.42 -3.77
C SER A 172 19.16 5.86 -2.91
N SER A 173 18.76 4.64 -3.20
CA SER A 173 17.65 3.96 -2.53
C SER A 173 17.93 2.47 -2.37
N LEU A 174 17.35 1.92 -1.31
CA LEU A 174 17.27 0.51 -1.00
C LEU A 174 15.79 0.13 -1.05
N SER A 175 15.49 -0.98 -1.73
CA SER A 175 14.16 -1.59 -1.76
C SER A 175 14.28 -3.03 -1.28
N TYR A 176 13.50 -3.38 -0.26
CA TYR A 176 13.56 -4.69 0.39
C TYR A 176 12.17 -5.20 0.78
N GLY A 177 11.81 -6.38 0.30
CA GLY A 177 10.55 -7.04 0.64
C GLY A 177 9.78 -7.55 -0.57
N GLU A 178 8.56 -8.00 -0.33
CA GLU A 178 7.70 -8.51 -1.39
C GLU A 178 7.21 -7.42 -2.35
N ASP A 179 7.35 -7.68 -3.64
CA ASP A 179 6.69 -6.96 -4.73
C ASP A 179 5.62 -7.87 -5.34
N ALA A 180 4.37 -7.42 -5.36
CA ALA A 180 3.28 -8.21 -5.92
C ALA A 180 2.23 -7.34 -6.59
N TYR A 181 1.54 -7.91 -7.56
CA TYR A 181 0.33 -7.34 -8.12
C TYR A 181 -0.72 -8.44 -8.29
N GLY A 182 -1.99 -8.10 -8.13
CA GLY A 182 -3.06 -9.09 -8.12
C GLY A 182 -4.44 -8.49 -8.28
N LEU A 183 -5.42 -9.40 -8.36
CA LEU A 183 -6.84 -9.10 -8.38
C LEU A 183 -7.46 -9.53 -7.07
N PHE A 184 -8.39 -8.74 -6.54
CA PHE A 184 -9.17 -9.10 -5.36
C PHE A 184 -10.67 -8.99 -5.62
N VAL A 185 -11.42 -9.79 -4.88
CA VAL A 185 -12.87 -9.63 -4.69
C VAL A 185 -13.13 -9.55 -3.19
N GLU A 186 -13.89 -8.56 -2.75
CA GLU A 186 -14.26 -8.38 -1.35
C GLU A 186 -15.77 -8.26 -1.19
N ALA A 187 -16.31 -8.93 -0.17
CA ALA A 187 -17.64 -8.70 0.34
C ALA A 187 -17.55 -8.13 1.75
N THR A 188 -18.20 -7.00 2.00
CA THR A 188 -18.17 -6.32 3.30
C THR A 188 -19.56 -6.16 3.89
N ARG A 189 -19.65 -6.29 5.22
CA ARG A 189 -20.87 -6.02 5.99
C ARG A 189 -20.61 -5.14 7.20
N GLY A 190 -21.41 -4.09 7.39
CA GLY A 190 -21.50 -3.30 8.62
C GLY A 190 -22.22 -4.09 9.71
N LEU A 191 -21.69 -4.04 10.94
CA LEU A 191 -22.19 -4.80 12.08
C LEU A 191 -23.13 -3.97 12.98
N THR A 192 -23.15 -2.65 12.83
CA THR A 192 -24.07 -1.73 13.51
C THR A 192 -25.09 -1.15 12.53
N GLN A 193 -26.19 -0.61 13.06
CA GLN A 193 -27.22 0.06 12.26
C GLN A 193 -26.86 1.53 11.96
N PRO A 194 -27.24 2.06 10.78
CA PRO A 194 -27.86 1.35 9.65
C PRO A 194 -26.91 0.33 9.01
N GLY A 195 -27.46 -0.84 8.66
CA GLY A 195 -26.68 -1.91 8.06
C GLY A 195 -26.16 -1.51 6.68
N TYR A 196 -24.86 -1.72 6.46
CA TYR A 196 -24.16 -1.48 5.21
C TYR A 196 -23.71 -2.81 4.62
N SER A 197 -23.86 -2.99 3.31
CA SER A 197 -23.26 -4.12 2.61
C SER A 197 -22.59 -3.64 1.32
N ALA A 198 -21.47 -4.24 0.96
CA ALA A 198 -20.78 -3.94 -0.29
C ALA A 198 -20.12 -5.17 -0.88
N ILE A 199 -20.02 -5.19 -2.20
CA ILE A 199 -19.22 -6.15 -2.95
C ILE A 199 -18.34 -5.35 -3.90
N SER A 200 -17.05 -5.63 -3.93
CA SER A 200 -16.08 -4.95 -4.78
C SER A 200 -15.11 -5.92 -5.44
N ILE A 201 -14.61 -5.49 -6.59
CA ILE A 201 -13.52 -6.13 -7.32
C ILE A 201 -12.46 -5.08 -7.60
N GLY A 202 -11.19 -5.44 -7.55
CA GLY A 202 -10.13 -4.48 -7.76
C GLY A 202 -8.75 -5.08 -7.93
N LEU A 203 -7.77 -4.19 -7.93
CA LEU A 203 -6.35 -4.48 -8.02
C LEU A 203 -5.70 -4.32 -6.65
N SER A 204 -4.77 -5.22 -6.34
CA SER A 204 -3.91 -5.17 -5.16
C SER A 204 -2.46 -5.07 -5.61
N PHE A 205 -1.69 -4.22 -4.96
CA PHE A 205 -0.26 -4.02 -5.21
C PHE A 205 0.48 -4.11 -3.87
N ARG A 206 1.53 -4.93 -3.79
CA ARG A 206 2.47 -4.93 -2.66
C ARG A 206 3.71 -4.17 -3.08
N ILE A 207 4.03 -3.15 -2.29
CA ILE A 207 5.17 -2.27 -2.47
C ILE A 207 6.19 -2.66 -1.39
N PRO A 208 7.43 -3.02 -1.77
CA PRO A 208 8.45 -3.38 -0.80
C PRO A 208 8.78 -2.20 0.12
N ALA A 209 9.38 -2.50 1.27
CA ALA A 209 9.93 -1.44 2.10
C ALA A 209 10.99 -0.69 1.30
N SER A 210 11.02 0.63 1.41
CA SER A 210 12.06 1.43 0.75
C SER A 210 12.65 2.44 1.70
N ALA A 211 13.94 2.72 1.52
CA ALA A 211 14.62 3.81 2.21
C ALA A 211 15.57 4.46 1.21
N GLY A 212 15.65 5.78 1.22
CA GLY A 212 16.53 6.49 0.31
C GLY A 212 16.84 7.91 0.76
N ALA A 213 17.86 8.46 0.13
CA ALA A 213 18.28 9.84 0.31
C ALA A 213 18.83 10.37 -1.02
N GLY A 214 18.59 11.65 -1.27
CA GLY A 214 19.05 12.34 -2.45
C GLY A 214 18.90 13.85 -2.35
N VAL A 215 19.09 14.51 -3.47
CA VAL A 215 18.91 15.94 -3.63
C VAL A 215 18.00 16.20 -4.82
N ILE A 216 17.09 17.15 -4.67
CA ILE A 216 16.30 17.71 -5.76
C ILE A 216 16.81 19.13 -5.98
N GLY A 217 17.01 19.53 -7.23
CA GLY A 217 17.36 20.92 -7.56
C GLY A 217 16.72 21.37 -8.86
N GLN A 218 16.89 22.64 -9.17
CA GLN A 218 16.48 23.24 -10.43
C GLN A 218 17.57 24.19 -10.90
N PHE A 219 18.00 24.06 -12.16
CA PHE A 219 18.94 24.97 -12.82
C PHE A 219 18.21 25.98 -13.71
#